data_AF-A0A950VJ10-F1
#
_entry.id   AF-A0A950VJ10-F1
#
_cell.length_a   1.000
_cell.length_b   1.000
_cell.length_c   1.000
_cell.angle_alpha   90.00
_cell.angle_beta   90.00
_cell.angle_gamma   90.00
#
_symmetry.space_group_name_H-M   'P 1'
#
loop_
_entity.id
_entity.type
_entity.pdbx_description
1 polymer ?
#
loop_
_entity_poly.entity_id
_entity_poly.type
_entity_poly.pdbx_seq_one_letter_code
_entity_poly.pdbx_strand_id
1 'polypeptide(L)'
;MSMHARLLAVSGALLALAVWFGLIAGPGNAADDETNPKDAIAKMADALERGNPAAAQAGVASLKDAEPDDIMPVFDLRTAKGGGLGLGPTRGAIQPDGIEKMIQQLAKTAPTSDQLARESKDLLRAAYVSQAVAQVIPDKCPVKVKTGEKDPNDWKTWTADMATNSTAFADAVKSGDPEKVHAAAMKLDASCTACHNVFKE
;
A
#
# COMPACT_ATOMS: atom_id res chain seq x y z
N MET A 1 28.19 26.06 66.85
CA MET A 1 27.20 25.44 67.76
C MET A 1 25.82 25.65 67.17
N SER A 2 25.11 24.55 66.87
CA SER A 2 23.65 24.39 66.83
C SER A 2 22.86 25.29 65.84
N MET A 3 21.98 24.81 64.97
CA MET A 3 21.01 23.72 65.13
C MET A 3 20.66 23.06 63.79
N HIS A 4 20.30 21.78 63.92
CA HIS A 4 19.80 20.90 62.87
C HIS A 4 18.29 21.09 62.62
N ALA A 5 17.89 20.57 61.45
CA ALA A 5 16.63 19.86 61.18
C ALA A 5 15.32 20.66 61.22
N ARG A 6 14.64 20.72 60.06
CA ARG A 6 13.26 20.25 59.94
C ARG A 6 13.05 19.49 58.63
N LEU A 7 12.69 18.23 58.79
CA LEU A 7 12.20 17.27 57.81
C LEU A 7 10.68 17.45 57.59
N LEU A 8 10.24 16.95 56.44
CA LEU A 8 8.98 16.22 56.18
C LEU A 8 7.66 16.94 55.81
N ALA A 9 6.99 16.25 54.87
CA ALA A 9 5.61 16.31 54.38
C ALA A 9 5.31 17.50 53.43
N VAL A 10 4.79 17.30 52.22
CA VAL A 10 3.54 16.60 51.91
C VAL A 10 3.61 15.94 50.52
N SER A 11 3.33 14.64 50.50
CA SER A 11 2.97 13.85 49.31
C SER A 11 1.47 14.04 49.01
N GLY A 12 1.10 14.09 47.73
CA GLY A 12 -0.25 13.69 47.29
C GLY A 12 -1.07 14.75 46.55
N ALA A 13 -1.05 14.69 45.22
CA ALA A 13 -2.16 15.05 44.33
C ALA A 13 -1.87 14.39 42.97
N LEU A 14 -2.36 13.17 42.77
CA LEU A 14 -3.61 12.87 42.06
C LEU A 14 -3.44 12.85 40.54
N LEU A 15 -3.10 11.65 40.08
CA LEU A 15 -3.48 11.06 38.79
C LEU A 15 -4.96 11.34 38.48
N ALA A 16 -5.25 12.24 37.55
CA ALA A 16 -6.57 12.39 36.94
C ALA A 16 -6.46 13.14 35.59
N LEU A 17 -5.82 12.53 34.59
CA LEU A 17 -5.81 13.05 33.21
C LEU A 17 -5.75 11.91 32.16
N ALA A 18 -6.43 10.80 32.44
CA ALA A 18 -6.44 9.61 31.58
C ALA A 18 -7.86 9.02 31.40
N VAL A 19 -8.90 9.84 31.21
CA VAL A 19 -10.25 9.34 30.87
C VAL A 19 -11.01 10.35 29.98
N TRP A 20 -10.44 10.76 28.84
CA TRP A 20 -11.22 11.52 27.84
C TRP A 20 -11.07 11.07 26.38
N PHE A 21 -10.23 10.06 26.09
CA PHE A 21 -10.04 9.55 24.72
C PHE A 21 -10.74 8.21 24.42
N GLY A 22 -11.58 7.71 25.32
CA GLY A 22 -12.11 6.34 25.26
C GLY A 22 -13.53 6.12 24.69
N LEU A 23 -14.24 7.13 24.18
CA LEU A 23 -15.66 7.00 23.84
C LEU A 23 -16.09 7.74 22.55
N ILE A 24 -15.44 7.40 21.43
CA ILE A 24 -16.08 7.48 20.11
C ILE A 24 -16.03 6.08 19.48
N ALA A 25 -16.64 5.12 20.18
CA ALA A 25 -17.09 3.88 19.56
C ALA A 25 -18.55 4.10 19.16
N GLY A 26 -18.76 4.68 17.98
CA GLY A 26 -20.10 4.76 17.40
C GLY A 26 -20.59 3.36 17.01
N PRO A 27 -21.88 3.05 17.16
CA PRO A 27 -22.45 1.84 16.61
C PRO A 27 -22.54 2.02 15.10
N GLY A 28 -21.75 1.26 14.33
CA GLY A 28 -21.69 1.37 12.88
C GLY A 28 -21.77 0.01 12.21
N ASN A 29 -23.01 -0.45 11.99
CA ASN A 29 -23.47 -1.39 10.97
C ASN A 29 -22.60 -2.63 10.69
N ALA A 30 -22.87 -3.72 11.41
CA ALA A 30 -22.67 -5.07 10.88
C ALA A 30 -23.88 -5.41 9.98
N ALA A 31 -23.86 -4.89 8.76
CA ALA A 31 -24.64 -5.44 7.65
C ALA A 31 -23.63 -5.97 6.65
N ASP A 32 -23.93 -7.11 6.03
CA ASP A 32 -23.16 -7.77 4.97
C ASP A 32 -22.96 -6.86 3.75
N ASP A 33 -22.14 -5.81 3.88
CA ASP A 33 -21.53 -5.13 2.74
C ASP A 33 -20.39 -6.04 2.26
N GLU A 34 -20.60 -6.70 1.11
CA GLU A 34 -19.50 -7.28 0.34
C GLU A 34 -18.35 -6.26 0.33
N THR A 35 -17.21 -6.64 0.92
CA THR A 35 -16.10 -5.72 1.03
C THR A 35 -15.59 -5.42 -0.36
N ASN A 36 -15.85 -4.20 -0.85
CA ASN A 36 -15.32 -3.74 -2.12
C ASN A 36 -13.79 -3.84 -2.09
N PRO A 37 -13.17 -4.69 -2.95
CA PRO A 37 -11.74 -4.96 -2.84
C PRO A 37 -10.88 -3.71 -2.98
N LYS A 38 -11.30 -2.79 -3.84
CA LYS A 38 -10.61 -1.52 -4.08
C LYS A 38 -10.56 -0.63 -2.84
N ASP A 39 -11.65 -0.57 -2.08
CA ASP A 39 -11.72 0.23 -0.86
C ASP A 39 -10.89 -0.39 0.26
N ALA A 40 -10.88 -1.72 0.36
CA ALA A 40 -10.02 -2.44 1.31
C ALA A 40 -8.53 -2.20 0.99
N ILE A 41 -8.13 -2.34 -0.27
CA ILE A 41 -6.76 -2.07 -0.72
C ILE A 41 -6.38 -0.61 -0.49
N ALA A 42 -7.29 0.34 -0.73
CA ALA A 42 -7.06 1.74 -0.44
C ALA A 42 -6.79 1.99 1.06
N LYS A 43 -7.57 1.37 1.95
CA LYS A 43 -7.37 1.46 3.41
C LYS A 43 -6.06 0.80 3.85
N MET A 44 -5.68 -0.32 3.25
CA MET A 44 -4.38 -0.96 3.51
C MET A 44 -3.22 -0.05 3.07
N ALA A 45 -3.32 0.57 1.90
CA ALA A 45 -2.33 1.53 1.42
C ALA A 45 -2.24 2.77 2.32
N ASP A 46 -3.36 3.29 2.82
CA ASP A 46 -3.38 4.38 3.81
C ASP A 46 -2.65 3.98 5.10
N ALA A 47 -2.84 2.75 5.57
CA ALA A 47 -2.16 2.25 6.75
C ALA A 47 -0.64 2.15 6.53
N LEU A 48 -0.21 1.67 5.36
CA LEU A 48 1.22 1.62 4.99
C LEU A 48 1.83 3.01 4.88
N GLU A 49 1.13 3.97 4.26
CA GLU A 49 1.55 5.37 4.16
C GLU A 49 1.77 6.01 5.53
N ARG A 50 0.92 5.67 6.51
CA ARG A 50 1.03 6.13 7.91
C ARG A 50 2.03 5.33 8.75
N GLY A 51 2.77 4.39 8.17
CA GLY A 51 3.74 3.56 8.88
C GLY A 51 3.10 2.52 9.82
N ASN A 52 1.89 2.07 9.51
CA ASN A 52 1.16 1.06 10.29
C ASN A 52 0.95 -0.25 9.48
N PRO A 53 2.03 -1.05 9.29
CA PRO A 53 1.94 -2.29 8.53
C PRO A 53 1.04 -3.34 9.19
N ALA A 54 0.89 -3.31 10.52
CA ALA A 54 -0.01 -4.23 11.23
C ALA A 54 -1.49 -3.99 10.85
N ALA A 55 -1.90 -2.73 10.73
CA ALA A 55 -3.25 -2.40 10.27
C ALA A 55 -3.47 -2.76 8.78
N ALA A 56 -2.44 -2.61 7.94
CA ALA A 56 -2.50 -3.08 6.57
C ALA A 56 -2.69 -4.61 6.51
N GLN A 57 -1.89 -5.36 7.27
CA GLN A 57 -1.97 -6.83 7.34
C GLN A 57 -3.34 -7.30 7.85
N ALA A 58 -3.95 -6.60 8.81
CA ALA A 58 -5.30 -6.92 9.29
C ALA A 58 -6.37 -6.77 8.18
N GLY A 59 -6.14 -5.89 7.20
CA GLY A 59 -7.01 -5.70 6.04
C GLY A 59 -7.06 -6.91 5.11
N VAL A 60 -6.03 -7.76 5.08
CA VAL A 60 -5.98 -8.97 4.22
C VAL A 60 -7.17 -9.90 4.49
N ALA A 61 -7.59 -10.03 5.75
CA ALA A 61 -8.71 -10.90 6.12
C ALA A 61 -10.05 -10.46 5.49
N SER A 62 -10.21 -9.16 5.20
CA SER A 62 -11.41 -8.63 4.53
C SER A 62 -11.45 -8.96 3.02
N LEU A 63 -10.35 -9.45 2.47
CA LEU A 63 -10.18 -9.82 1.06
C LEU A 63 -10.02 -11.34 0.87
N LYS A 64 -10.34 -12.15 1.88
CA LYS A 64 -10.13 -13.61 1.85
C LYS A 64 -10.87 -14.28 0.68
N ASP A 65 -12.09 -13.82 0.38
CA ASP A 65 -12.97 -14.37 -0.66
C ASP A 65 -12.83 -13.65 -2.01
N ALA A 66 -12.05 -12.58 -2.08
CA ALA A 66 -11.78 -11.86 -3.33
C ALA A 66 -10.76 -12.63 -4.19
N GLU A 67 -10.99 -12.78 -5.48
CA GLU A 67 -10.05 -13.42 -6.40
C GLU A 67 -9.08 -12.39 -7.01
N PRO A 68 -7.97 -12.82 -7.64
CA PRO A 68 -7.06 -11.90 -8.33
C PRO A 68 -7.77 -10.95 -9.31
N ASP A 69 -8.81 -11.43 -10.00
CA ASP A 69 -9.58 -10.62 -10.96
C ASP A 69 -10.42 -9.51 -10.28
N ASP A 70 -10.74 -9.66 -9.00
CA ASP A 70 -11.40 -8.61 -8.22
C ASP A 70 -10.41 -7.57 -7.67
N ILE A 71 -9.15 -7.97 -7.50
CA ILE A 71 -8.09 -7.19 -6.86
C ILE A 71 -7.28 -6.40 -7.90
N MET A 72 -6.85 -7.05 -8.98
CA MET A 72 -5.97 -6.46 -10.00
C MET A 72 -6.52 -5.19 -10.67
N PRO A 73 -7.85 -5.02 -10.85
CA PRO A 73 -8.39 -3.80 -11.44
C PRO A 73 -8.02 -2.51 -10.71
N VAL A 74 -7.53 -2.55 -9.46
CA VAL A 74 -7.02 -1.34 -8.77
C VAL A 74 -5.88 -0.66 -9.52
N PHE A 75 -5.12 -1.40 -10.33
CA PHE A 75 -3.99 -0.88 -11.10
C PHE A 75 -4.38 -0.26 -12.44
N ASP A 76 -5.60 -0.52 -12.92
CA ASP A 76 -6.08 -0.04 -14.20
C ASP A 76 -6.13 1.50 -14.27
N LEU A 77 -6.36 2.01 -15.49
CA LEU A 77 -6.68 3.42 -15.69
C LEU A 77 -7.98 3.77 -14.95
N ARG A 78 -7.94 4.85 -14.17
CA ARG A 78 -9.12 5.45 -13.59
C ARG A 78 -9.85 6.28 -14.64
N THR A 79 -11.06 5.87 -14.99
CA THR A 79 -11.90 6.56 -15.99
C THR A 79 -13.12 7.21 -15.35
N ALA A 80 -13.88 7.98 -16.14
CA ALA A 80 -15.15 8.55 -15.70
C ALA A 80 -16.21 7.49 -15.35
N LYS A 81 -16.12 6.29 -15.95
CA LYS A 81 -17.09 5.19 -15.76
C LYS A 81 -16.68 4.20 -14.67
N GLY A 82 -15.58 4.46 -13.95
CA GLY A 82 -14.93 3.49 -13.07
C GLY A 82 -13.56 3.06 -13.61
N GLY A 83 -13.01 1.96 -13.09
CA GLY A 83 -11.64 1.50 -13.40
C GLY A 83 -10.76 1.52 -12.15
N GLY A 84 -9.45 1.73 -12.30
CA GLY A 84 -8.51 1.63 -11.17
C GLY A 84 -8.62 2.71 -10.12
N LEU A 85 -7.79 2.57 -9.08
CA LEU A 85 -7.75 3.50 -7.94
C LEU A 85 -7.26 4.89 -8.37
N GLY A 86 -6.40 4.92 -9.39
CA GLY A 86 -5.65 6.10 -9.82
C GLY A 86 -4.46 6.39 -8.89
N LEU A 87 -3.67 7.40 -9.26
CA LEU A 87 -2.43 7.74 -8.54
C LEU A 87 -2.67 8.67 -7.36
N GLY A 88 -3.67 9.54 -7.48
CA GLY A 88 -3.89 10.64 -6.53
C GLY A 88 -5.36 10.88 -6.21
N PRO A 89 -5.66 11.84 -5.31
CA PRO A 89 -7.02 12.14 -4.87
C PRO A 89 -7.89 12.73 -5.99
N THR A 90 -7.28 13.42 -6.95
CA THR A 90 -7.99 14.10 -8.04
C THR A 90 -7.87 13.31 -9.33
N ARG A 91 -9.02 12.92 -9.90
CA ARG A 91 -9.07 12.22 -11.19
C ARG A 91 -8.40 13.03 -12.29
N GLY A 92 -7.50 12.39 -13.03
CA GLY A 92 -6.84 12.92 -14.22
C GLY A 92 -5.84 14.05 -13.97
N ALA A 93 -5.54 14.39 -12.71
CA ALA A 93 -4.53 15.38 -12.36
C ALA A 93 -3.11 14.97 -12.79
N ILE A 94 -2.88 13.66 -12.86
CA ILE A 94 -1.64 13.06 -13.37
C ILE A 94 -2.02 12.09 -14.48
N GLN A 95 -1.24 12.08 -15.55
CA GLN A 95 -1.44 11.19 -16.68
C GLN A 95 -0.19 10.33 -16.91
N PRO A 96 -0.35 9.00 -17.09
CA PRO A 96 -1.61 8.26 -17.02
C PRO A 96 -2.16 8.14 -15.59
N ASP A 97 -3.48 8.28 -15.42
CA ASP A 97 -4.16 8.11 -14.12
C ASP A 97 -4.46 6.63 -13.82
N GLY A 98 -3.44 5.78 -13.93
CA GLY A 98 -3.50 4.35 -13.62
C GLY A 98 -2.13 3.89 -13.17
N ILE A 99 -2.08 3.09 -12.11
CA ILE A 99 -0.83 2.76 -11.42
C ILE A 99 0.07 1.90 -12.31
N GLU A 100 -0.46 0.87 -12.97
CA GLU A 100 0.35 0.02 -13.87
C GLU A 100 0.93 0.85 -15.02
N LYS A 101 0.10 1.68 -15.66
CA LYS A 101 0.54 2.51 -16.80
C LYS A 101 1.58 3.54 -16.39
N MET A 102 1.47 4.11 -15.19
CA MET A 102 2.47 5.03 -14.67
C MET A 102 3.80 4.32 -14.39
N ILE A 103 3.77 3.15 -13.74
CA ILE A 103 4.97 2.35 -13.48
C ILE A 103 5.64 1.96 -14.82
N GLN A 104 4.87 1.51 -15.81
CA GLN A 104 5.35 1.21 -17.16
C GLN A 104 5.98 2.43 -17.85
N GLN A 105 5.42 3.63 -17.68
CA GLN A 105 5.99 4.85 -18.24
C GLN A 105 7.33 5.17 -17.56
N LEU A 106 7.38 5.13 -16.24
CA LEU A 106 8.60 5.39 -15.46
C LEU A 106 9.68 4.33 -15.72
N ALA A 107 9.29 3.08 -15.98
CA ALA A 107 10.20 2.00 -16.37
C ALA A 107 10.80 2.20 -17.77
N LYS A 108 10.14 2.95 -18.65
CA LYS A 108 10.66 3.28 -20.00
C LYS A 108 11.52 4.52 -20.00
N THR A 109 11.20 5.50 -19.17
CA THR A 109 11.88 6.79 -19.16
C THR A 109 11.85 7.37 -17.76
N ALA A 110 13.01 7.81 -17.28
CA ALA A 110 13.09 8.50 -15.99
C ALA A 110 12.20 9.75 -15.98
N PRO A 111 11.54 10.07 -14.85
CA PRO A 111 10.82 11.33 -14.71
C PRO A 111 11.81 12.50 -14.77
N THR A 112 11.34 13.70 -15.08
CA THR A 112 12.18 14.89 -14.82
C THR A 112 12.19 15.21 -13.32
N SER A 113 13.21 15.93 -12.83
CA SER A 113 13.22 16.38 -11.43
C SER A 113 11.98 17.22 -11.08
N ASP A 114 11.52 18.06 -12.01
CA ASP A 114 10.32 18.87 -11.86
C ASP A 114 9.05 18.02 -11.79
N GLN A 115 8.95 16.98 -12.63
CA GLN A 115 7.85 16.03 -12.57
C GLN A 115 7.85 15.28 -11.24
N LEU A 116 9.00 14.74 -10.83
CA LEU A 116 9.15 14.00 -9.58
C LEU A 116 8.81 14.88 -8.37
N ALA A 117 9.23 16.14 -8.36
CA ALA A 117 8.89 17.07 -7.29
C ALA A 117 7.36 17.28 -7.17
N ARG A 118 6.66 17.42 -8.31
CA ARG A 118 5.20 17.63 -8.33
C ARG A 118 4.40 16.37 -8.01
N GLU A 119 4.86 15.21 -8.47
CA GLU A 119 4.10 13.96 -8.47
C GLU A 119 4.53 12.98 -7.37
N SER A 120 5.58 13.30 -6.60
CA SER A 120 6.16 12.42 -5.57
C SER A 120 5.13 11.80 -4.62
N LYS A 121 4.16 12.58 -4.15
CA LYS A 121 3.10 12.08 -3.25
C LYS A 121 2.23 11.02 -3.91
N ASP A 122 1.86 11.23 -5.17
CA ASP A 122 0.99 10.32 -5.92
C ASP A 122 1.76 9.07 -6.38
N LEU A 123 3.06 9.21 -6.69
CA LEU A 123 3.94 8.07 -6.93
C LEU A 123 4.16 7.23 -5.66
N LEU A 124 4.25 7.87 -4.50
CA LEU A 124 4.28 7.16 -3.21
C LEU A 124 2.99 6.38 -2.97
N ARG A 125 1.85 7.00 -3.29
CA ARG A 125 0.57 6.30 -3.20
C ARG A 125 0.53 5.06 -4.08
N ALA A 126 1.02 5.15 -5.31
CA ALA A 126 1.15 4.01 -6.22
C ALA A 126 1.98 2.87 -5.59
N ALA A 127 3.12 3.21 -4.97
CA ALA A 127 3.97 2.27 -4.28
C ALA A 127 3.23 1.55 -3.14
N TYR A 128 2.50 2.28 -2.30
CA TYR A 128 1.75 1.72 -1.17
C TYR A 128 0.56 0.85 -1.60
N VAL A 129 -0.11 1.21 -2.70
CA VAL A 129 -1.14 0.34 -3.29
C VAL A 129 -0.53 -0.96 -3.79
N SER A 130 0.61 -0.91 -4.47
CA SER A 130 1.33 -2.11 -4.90
C SER A 130 1.76 -2.99 -3.72
N GLN A 131 2.27 -2.39 -2.63
CA GLN A 131 2.58 -3.12 -1.41
C GLN A 131 1.35 -3.76 -0.77
N ALA A 132 0.22 -3.05 -0.72
CA ALA A 132 -1.03 -3.57 -0.18
C ALA A 132 -1.52 -4.79 -0.98
N VAL A 133 -1.51 -4.71 -2.31
CA VAL A 133 -1.88 -5.85 -3.16
C VAL A 133 -0.92 -7.03 -2.97
N ALA A 134 0.39 -6.77 -2.86
CA ALA A 134 1.38 -7.82 -2.63
C ALA A 134 1.22 -8.55 -1.28
N GLN A 135 0.50 -7.99 -0.31
CA GLN A 135 0.12 -8.70 0.93
C GLN A 135 -1.07 -9.66 0.75
N VAL A 136 -1.90 -9.45 -0.28
CA VAL A 136 -3.16 -10.19 -0.49
C VAL A 136 -2.99 -11.34 -1.47
N ILE A 137 -2.20 -11.12 -2.52
CA ILE A 137 -2.08 -12.03 -3.67
C ILE A 137 -1.29 -13.33 -3.43
N PRO A 138 -0.29 -13.43 -2.52
CA PRO A 138 0.51 -14.66 -2.39
C PRO A 138 -0.31 -15.93 -2.16
N ASP A 139 -1.43 -15.85 -1.43
CA ASP A 139 -2.28 -17.00 -1.11
C ASP A 139 -3.37 -17.28 -2.16
N LYS A 140 -3.39 -16.49 -3.24
CA LYS A 140 -4.42 -16.50 -4.29
C LYS A 140 -3.94 -17.04 -5.63
N CYS A 141 -2.92 -17.91 -5.61
CA CYS A 141 -2.46 -18.58 -6.82
C CYS A 141 -3.59 -19.39 -7.47
N PRO A 142 -3.88 -19.20 -8.78
CA PRO A 142 -4.98 -19.88 -9.46
C PRO A 142 -4.72 -21.38 -9.67
N VAL A 143 -3.49 -21.85 -9.48
CA VAL A 143 -3.13 -23.28 -9.56
C VAL A 143 -2.51 -23.74 -8.24
N LYS A 144 -2.83 -24.96 -7.80
CA LYS A 144 -2.27 -25.55 -6.56
C LYS A 144 -1.04 -26.41 -6.81
N VAL A 145 -0.87 -26.87 -8.04
CA VAL A 145 0.28 -27.63 -8.54
C VAL A 145 0.66 -27.10 -9.91
N LYS A 146 1.91 -27.33 -10.34
CA LYS A 146 2.39 -26.89 -11.64
C LYS A 146 1.49 -27.42 -12.76
N THR A 147 0.99 -26.51 -13.58
CA THR A 147 0.08 -26.81 -14.70
C THR A 147 0.54 -26.04 -15.93
N GLY A 148 1.17 -26.72 -16.88
CA GLY A 148 1.85 -26.06 -17.99
C GLY A 148 2.99 -25.17 -17.50
N GLU A 149 2.99 -23.90 -17.92
CA GLU A 149 3.95 -22.88 -17.49
C GLU A 149 3.60 -22.26 -16.12
N LYS A 150 2.36 -22.44 -15.63
CA LYS A 150 1.89 -21.91 -14.35
C LYS A 150 2.47 -22.74 -13.19
N ASP A 151 3.40 -22.17 -12.43
CA ASP A 151 4.03 -22.80 -11.26
C ASP A 151 3.73 -22.00 -9.96
N PRO A 152 3.13 -22.61 -8.91
CA PRO A 152 2.88 -21.92 -7.64
C PRO A 152 4.13 -21.32 -6.98
N ASN A 153 5.32 -21.86 -7.24
CA ASN A 153 6.56 -21.30 -6.70
C ASN A 153 6.94 -20.00 -7.41
N ASP A 154 6.72 -19.92 -8.72
CA ASP A 154 6.94 -18.70 -9.50
C ASP A 154 5.97 -17.61 -9.07
N TRP A 155 4.69 -17.96 -8.86
CA TRP A 155 3.69 -17.04 -8.28
C TRP A 155 4.16 -16.45 -6.95
N LYS A 156 4.59 -17.31 -6.01
CA LYS A 156 5.06 -16.88 -4.70
C LYS A 156 6.32 -15.99 -4.81
N THR A 157 7.21 -16.31 -5.74
CA THR A 157 8.42 -15.53 -5.99
C THR A 157 8.08 -14.14 -6.52
N TRP A 158 7.28 -14.05 -7.59
CA TRP A 158 6.95 -12.77 -8.22
C TRP A 158 6.07 -11.88 -7.34
N THR A 159 5.19 -12.46 -6.52
CA THR A 159 4.41 -11.69 -5.54
C THR A 159 5.28 -11.15 -4.40
N ALA A 160 6.29 -11.91 -3.95
CA ALA A 160 7.30 -11.41 -3.00
C ALA A 160 8.22 -10.34 -3.62
N ASP A 161 8.60 -10.51 -4.89
CA ASP A 161 9.36 -9.52 -5.64
C ASP A 161 8.55 -8.22 -5.80
N MET A 162 7.25 -8.31 -6.07
CA MET A 162 6.36 -7.15 -6.12
C MET A 162 6.36 -6.39 -4.78
N ALA A 163 6.27 -7.08 -3.64
CA ALA A 163 6.35 -6.43 -2.32
C ALA A 163 7.70 -5.73 -2.09
N THR A 164 8.79 -6.40 -2.44
CA THR A 164 10.15 -5.86 -2.30
C THR A 164 10.38 -4.65 -3.22
N ASN A 165 10.02 -4.78 -4.49
CA ASN A 165 10.23 -3.75 -5.51
C ASN A 165 9.31 -2.55 -5.30
N SER A 166 8.09 -2.74 -4.80
CA SER A 166 7.20 -1.63 -4.43
C SER A 166 7.69 -0.86 -3.20
N THR A 167 8.36 -1.52 -2.26
CA THR A 167 9.08 -0.85 -1.16
C THR A 167 10.25 -0.03 -1.70
N ALA A 168 11.10 -0.65 -2.54
CA ALA A 168 12.23 0.04 -3.17
C ALA A 168 11.79 1.22 -4.04
N PHE A 169 10.64 1.11 -4.73
CA PHE A 169 10.05 2.20 -5.50
C PHE A 169 9.61 3.36 -4.59
N ALA A 170 8.95 3.07 -3.46
CA ALA A 170 8.59 4.10 -2.49
C ALA A 170 9.83 4.84 -1.96
N ASP A 171 10.90 4.10 -1.63
CA ASP A 171 12.14 4.70 -1.13
C ASP A 171 12.88 5.50 -2.20
N ALA A 172 12.86 5.04 -3.45
CA ALA A 172 13.40 5.80 -4.58
C ALA A 172 12.64 7.13 -4.78
N VAL A 173 11.31 7.11 -4.71
CA VAL A 173 10.50 8.35 -4.79
C VAL A 173 10.82 9.30 -3.65
N LYS A 174 10.93 8.81 -2.40
CA LYS A 174 11.34 9.62 -1.24
C LYS A 174 12.72 10.24 -1.39
N SER A 175 13.62 9.58 -2.12
CA SER A 175 14.97 10.09 -2.34
C SER A 175 15.02 11.31 -3.27
N GLY A 176 13.97 11.55 -4.06
CA GLY A 176 13.91 12.66 -5.02
C GLY A 176 14.87 12.52 -6.20
N ASP A 177 15.42 11.32 -6.44
CA ASP A 177 16.39 11.02 -7.49
C ASP A 177 15.70 10.32 -8.68
N PRO A 178 15.56 11.00 -9.84
CA PRO A 178 14.88 10.45 -10.99
C PRO A 178 15.42 9.11 -11.51
N GLU A 179 16.74 8.91 -11.47
CA GLU A 179 17.36 7.68 -11.97
C GLU A 179 17.08 6.51 -11.04
N LYS A 180 17.04 6.76 -9.73
CA LYS A 180 16.60 5.73 -8.76
C LYS A 180 15.13 5.38 -8.95
N VAL A 181 14.28 6.37 -9.22
CA VAL A 181 12.86 6.13 -9.50
C VAL A 181 12.69 5.28 -10.75
N HIS A 182 13.41 5.60 -11.83
CA HIS A 182 13.43 4.82 -13.06
C HIS A 182 13.87 3.37 -12.81
N ALA A 183 15.02 3.17 -12.16
CA ALA A 183 15.56 1.85 -11.89
C ALA A 183 14.64 1.01 -10.99
N ALA A 184 13.99 1.62 -10.00
CA ALA A 184 13.02 0.94 -9.16
C ALA A 184 11.72 0.62 -9.91
N ALA A 185 11.23 1.53 -10.76
CA ALA A 185 10.07 1.29 -11.62
C ALA A 185 10.31 0.13 -12.59
N MET A 186 11.50 0.03 -13.20
CA MET A 186 11.87 -1.11 -14.06
C MET A 186 11.75 -2.45 -13.34
N LYS A 187 12.23 -2.53 -12.10
CA LYS A 187 12.16 -3.77 -11.30
C LYS A 187 10.73 -4.12 -10.93
N LEU A 188 9.95 -3.11 -10.53
CA LEU A 188 8.53 -3.31 -10.21
C LEU A 188 7.74 -3.76 -11.44
N ASP A 189 7.93 -3.10 -12.58
CA ASP A 189 7.33 -3.48 -13.87
C ASP A 189 7.72 -4.89 -14.30
N ALA A 190 8.99 -5.28 -14.10
CA ALA A 190 9.46 -6.63 -14.40
C ALA A 190 8.74 -7.69 -13.56
N SER A 191 8.47 -7.44 -12.27
CA SER A 191 7.70 -8.37 -11.43
C SER A 191 6.23 -8.49 -11.88
N CYS A 192 5.60 -7.38 -12.27
CA CYS A 192 4.25 -7.39 -12.84
C CYS A 192 4.21 -8.19 -14.15
N THR A 193 5.16 -7.91 -15.05
CA THR A 193 5.25 -8.53 -16.38
C THR A 193 5.54 -10.03 -16.29
N ALA A 194 6.47 -10.45 -15.42
CA ALA A 194 6.78 -11.86 -15.23
C ALA A 194 5.54 -12.66 -14.79
N CYS A 195 4.79 -12.14 -13.82
CA CYS A 195 3.55 -12.76 -13.37
C CYS A 195 2.47 -12.77 -14.46
N HIS A 196 2.21 -11.62 -15.08
CA HIS A 196 1.17 -11.50 -16.10
C HIS A 196 1.43 -12.37 -17.33
N ASN A 197 2.68 -12.54 -17.76
CA ASN A 197 3.00 -13.37 -18.93
C ASN A 197 2.64 -14.85 -18.75
N VAL A 198 2.52 -15.33 -17.50
CA VAL A 198 2.25 -16.74 -17.19
C VAL A 198 0.85 -16.95 -16.63
N PHE A 199 0.37 -16.04 -15.79
CA PHE A 199 -0.85 -16.25 -15.02
C PHE A 199 -2.06 -15.46 -15.50
N LYS A 200 -1.86 -14.39 -16.29
CA LYS A 200 -2.96 -13.60 -16.84
C LYS A 200 -3.46 -14.26 -18.13
N GLU A 201 -4.74 -14.57 -18.18
CA GLU A 201 -5.42 -15.16 -19.35
C GLU A 201 -5.91 -14.09 -20.35
#